data_AF-A0A138A7T4-F1
#
_entry.id   AF-A0A138A7T4-F1
#
_cell.length_a   1.000
_cell.length_b   1.000
_cell.length_c   1.000
_cell.angle_alpha   90.00
_cell.angle_beta   90.00
_cell.angle_gamma   90.00
#
_symmetry.space_group_name_H-M   'P 1'
#
loop_
_entity.id
_entity.type
_entity.pdbx_description
1 polymer ?
#
loop_
_entity_poly.entity_id
_entity_poly.type
_entity_poly.pdbx_seq_one_letter_code
_entity_poly.pdbx_strand_id
1 'polypeptide(L)'
;MPLATTAGLFAAWAVHDAEEWLTTGSWARARGIPMSDAMARTAIAVMGVLVAGAAIDGARTNGRSTLYQSVLLAYGLHGFTHAANSVVVHGYSPGVATVPVTVLPFWLWASSRLDRAGVRRSARDLAPHAVAALVGGLGFSYGVTALLRKSLR
;
A
#
# COMPACT_ATOMS: atom_id res chain seq x y z
N MET A 1 -0.07 -22.49 -2.99
CA MET A 1 0.71 -21.25 -2.85
C MET A 1 0.96 -21.03 -1.37
N PRO A 2 2.21 -20.86 -0.93
CA PRO A 2 2.51 -20.68 0.49
C PRO A 2 1.78 -19.45 1.06
N LEU A 3 1.31 -19.54 2.31
CA LEU A 3 0.68 -18.40 3.01
C LEU A 3 1.56 -17.16 3.00
N ALA A 4 2.88 -17.33 3.11
CA ALA A 4 3.83 -16.22 3.04
C ALA A 4 3.73 -15.44 1.71
N THR A 5 3.36 -16.08 0.59
CA THR A 5 3.16 -15.36 -0.67
C THR A 5 1.98 -14.42 -0.59
N THR A 6 0.87 -14.80 0.06
CA THR A 6 -0.40 -14.04 0.08
C THR A 6 -0.57 -13.21 1.35
N ALA A 7 -0.59 -13.85 2.52
CA ALA A 7 -0.69 -13.18 3.81
C ALA A 7 0.54 -12.30 4.11
N GLY A 8 1.69 -12.62 3.50
CA GLY A 8 2.87 -11.78 3.57
C GLY A 8 2.67 -10.39 2.98
N LEU A 9 1.67 -10.17 2.10
CA LEU A 9 1.35 -8.84 1.60
C LEU A 9 0.96 -7.90 2.73
N PHE A 10 0.12 -8.36 3.65
CA PHE A 10 -0.28 -7.56 4.81
C PHE A 10 0.90 -7.30 5.74
N ALA A 11 1.77 -8.30 5.97
CA ALA A 11 2.96 -8.11 6.80
C ALA A 11 3.96 -7.11 6.19
N ALA A 12 4.23 -7.22 4.88
CA ALA A 12 5.11 -6.31 4.16
C ALA A 12 4.54 -4.89 4.10
N TRP A 13 3.23 -4.76 3.88
CA TRP A 13 2.51 -3.50 3.98
C TRP A 13 2.61 -2.90 5.38
N ALA A 14 2.33 -3.67 6.44
CA ALA A 14 2.38 -3.16 7.81
C ALA A 14 3.77 -2.67 8.23
N VAL A 15 4.84 -3.33 7.77
CA VAL A 15 6.22 -2.88 8.00
C VAL A 15 6.51 -1.58 7.24
N HIS A 16 6.04 -1.44 6.00
CA HIS A 16 6.18 -0.20 5.23
C HIS A 16 5.39 0.95 5.89
N ASP A 17 4.11 0.74 6.16
CA ASP A 17 3.23 1.75 6.75
C ASP A 17 3.59 2.10 8.20
N ALA A 18 4.38 1.29 8.90
CA ALA A 18 4.94 1.68 10.20
C ALA A 18 5.88 2.90 10.07
N GLU A 19 6.65 3.00 8.99
CA GLU A 19 7.46 4.19 8.69
C GLU A 19 6.55 5.41 8.47
N GLU A 20 5.50 5.25 7.67
CA GLU A 20 4.55 6.33 7.38
C GLU A 20 3.78 6.77 8.63
N TRP A 21 3.34 5.81 9.45
CA TRP A 21 2.63 6.06 10.71
C TRP A 21 3.42 6.95 11.66
N LEU A 22 4.73 6.75 11.70
CA LEU A 22 5.64 7.45 12.59
C LEU A 22 6.13 8.79 12.01
N THR A 23 6.18 8.94 10.69
CA THR A 23 6.88 10.07 10.05
C THR A 23 5.99 11.00 9.24
N THR A 24 4.84 10.56 8.73
CA THR A 24 4.04 11.35 7.78
C THR A 24 3.60 12.70 8.34
N GLY A 25 3.01 12.73 9.53
CA GLY A 25 2.46 13.98 10.04
C GLY A 25 3.52 14.96 10.57
N SER A 26 4.64 14.50 11.12
CA SER A 26 5.77 15.38 11.47
C SER A 26 6.46 15.95 10.23
N TRP A 27 6.67 15.11 9.21
CA TRP A 27 7.22 15.51 7.92
C TRP A 27 6.33 16.53 7.21
N ALA A 28 5.01 16.33 7.24
CA ALA A 28 4.05 17.25 6.65
C ALA A 28 4.02 18.60 7.38
N ARG A 29 4.01 18.60 8.72
CA ARG A 29 4.09 19.83 9.52
C ARG A 29 5.34 20.66 9.19
N ALA A 30 6.50 20.01 9.09
CA ALA A 30 7.75 20.68 8.76
C ALA A 30 7.74 21.34 7.36
N ARG A 31 6.81 20.94 6.49
CA ARG A 31 6.66 21.44 5.11
C ARG A 31 5.40 22.28 4.90
N GLY A 32 4.67 22.63 5.96
CA GLY A 32 3.42 23.41 5.87
C GLY A 32 2.28 22.68 5.15
N ILE A 33 2.36 21.36 4.98
CA ILE A 33 1.32 20.55 4.35
C ILE A 33 0.21 20.34 5.38
N PRO A 34 -1.08 20.58 5.04
CA PRO A 34 -2.20 20.49 5.99
C PRO A 34 -2.61 19.02 6.26
N MET A 35 -1.67 18.23 6.79
CA MET A 35 -1.84 16.83 7.15
C MET A 35 -1.58 16.63 8.64
N SER A 36 -2.60 16.26 9.42
CA SER A 36 -2.44 15.96 10.85
C SER A 36 -2.04 14.50 11.09
N ASP A 37 -1.38 14.22 12.23
CA ASP A 37 -1.03 12.86 12.64
C ASP A 37 -2.27 11.96 12.71
N ALA A 38 -3.36 12.46 13.29
CA ALA A 38 -4.62 11.74 13.37
C ALA A 38 -5.19 11.43 11.99
N MET A 39 -5.04 12.35 11.02
CA MET A 39 -5.54 12.14 9.67
C MET A 39 -4.75 11.03 8.95
N ALA A 40 -3.42 11.12 8.99
CA ALA A 40 -2.55 10.10 8.41
C ALA A 40 -2.79 8.71 9.03
N ARG A 41 -2.85 8.62 10.37
CA ARG A 41 -3.07 7.35 11.09
C ARG A 41 -4.43 6.73 10.80
N THR A 42 -5.47 7.55 10.69
CA THR A 42 -6.81 7.06 10.32
C THR A 42 -6.80 6.51 8.90
N ALA A 43 -6.18 7.23 7.95
CA ALA A 43 -6.06 6.76 6.57
C ALA A 43 -5.29 5.44 6.47
N ILE A 44 -4.16 5.31 7.18
CA ILE A 44 -3.37 4.07 7.26
C ILE A 44 -4.20 2.93 7.85
N ALA A 45 -4.96 3.16 8.92
CA ALA A 45 -5.81 2.14 9.52
C ALA A 45 -6.89 1.63 8.53
N VAL A 46 -7.52 2.55 7.79
CA VAL A 46 -8.49 2.19 6.73
C VAL A 46 -7.82 1.38 5.62
N MET A 47 -6.64 1.81 5.16
CA MET A 47 -5.87 1.07 4.15
C MET A 47 -5.49 -0.33 4.65
N GLY A 48 -5.14 -0.48 5.93
CA GLY A 48 -4.83 -1.77 6.52
C GLY A 48 -5.97 -2.77 6.43
N VAL A 49 -7.21 -2.33 6.60
CA VAL A 49 -8.39 -3.20 6.41
C VAL A 49 -8.52 -3.65 4.95
N LEU A 50 -8.30 -2.75 3.99
CA LEU A 50 -8.36 -3.07 2.56
C LEU A 50 -7.27 -4.06 2.14
N VAL A 51 -6.03 -3.83 2.58
CA VAL A 51 -4.89 -4.69 2.28
C VAL A 51 -5.04 -6.06 2.96
N ALA A 52 -5.52 -6.10 4.21
CA ALA A 52 -5.83 -7.34 4.90
C ALA A 52 -6.91 -8.15 4.16
N GLY A 53 -7.98 -7.49 3.70
CA GLY A 53 -9.03 -8.11 2.89
C GLY A 53 -8.48 -8.75 1.61
N ALA A 54 -7.63 -8.02 0.88
CA ALA A 54 -6.98 -8.53 -0.32
C ALA A 54 -6.03 -9.70 -0.03
N ALA A 55 -5.28 -9.65 1.08
CA ALA A 55 -4.38 -10.73 1.49
C ALA A 55 -5.14 -12.01 1.89
N ILE A 56 -6.27 -11.86 2.61
CA ILE A 56 -7.18 -12.95 2.97
C ILE A 56 -7.79 -13.58 1.72
N ASP A 57 -8.28 -12.77 0.79
CA ASP A 57 -8.82 -13.24 -0.47
C ASP A 57 -7.75 -13.96 -1.33
N GLY A 58 -6.52 -13.42 -1.34
CA GLY A 58 -5.35 -14.08 -1.90
C GLY A 58 -5.11 -15.45 -1.27
N ALA A 59 -5.14 -15.57 0.05
CA ALA A 59 -4.94 -16.84 0.75
C ALA A 59 -6.05 -17.86 0.40
N ARG A 60 -7.32 -17.43 0.42
CA ARG A 60 -8.49 -18.27 0.08
C ARG A 60 -8.45 -18.78 -1.36
N THR A 61 -7.96 -17.97 -2.28
CA THR A 61 -7.86 -18.31 -3.71
C THR A 61 -6.51 -18.91 -4.11
N ASN A 62 -5.64 -19.18 -3.13
CA ASN A 62 -4.31 -19.72 -3.37
C ASN A 62 -3.45 -18.83 -4.31
N GLY A 63 -3.61 -17.51 -4.20
CA GLY A 63 -2.95 -16.49 -5.01
C GLY A 63 -3.65 -16.17 -6.32
N ARG A 64 -4.74 -16.86 -6.69
CA ARG A 64 -5.46 -16.66 -7.96
C ARG A 64 -6.47 -15.52 -7.94
N SER A 65 -6.66 -14.79 -6.85
CA SER A 65 -7.59 -13.66 -6.82
C SER A 65 -7.12 -12.49 -7.70
N THR A 66 -8.05 -11.91 -8.48
CA THR A 66 -7.79 -10.65 -9.21
C THR A 66 -7.57 -9.50 -8.23
N LEU A 67 -8.36 -9.43 -7.15
CA LEU A 67 -8.23 -8.41 -6.12
C LEU A 67 -6.83 -8.46 -5.48
N TYR A 68 -6.43 -9.64 -5.00
CA TYR A 68 -5.11 -9.85 -4.39
C TYR A 68 -3.97 -9.45 -5.34
N GLN A 69 -3.98 -9.93 -6.58
CA GLN A 69 -2.89 -9.62 -7.53
C GLN A 69 -2.90 -8.14 -7.96
N SER A 70 -4.06 -7.49 -8.00
CA SER A 70 -4.17 -6.06 -8.29
C SER A 70 -3.64 -5.21 -7.14
N VAL A 71 -3.96 -5.57 -5.90
CA VAL A 71 -3.41 -4.90 -4.70
C VAL A 71 -1.92 -5.19 -4.56
N LEU A 72 -1.44 -6.39 -4.88
CA LEU A 72 0.00 -6.69 -4.94
C LEU A 72 0.71 -5.83 -5.99
N LEU A 73 0.11 -5.63 -7.17
CA LEU A 73 0.66 -4.74 -8.20
C LEU A 73 0.63 -3.27 -7.73
N ALA A 74 -0.48 -2.81 -7.15
CA ALA A 74 -0.58 -1.48 -6.56
C ALA A 74 0.47 -1.28 -5.46
N TYR A 75 0.69 -2.27 -4.61
CA TYR A 75 1.76 -2.29 -3.60
C TYR A 75 3.16 -2.27 -4.24
N GLY A 76 3.39 -2.90 -5.39
CA GLY A 76 4.65 -2.67 -6.11
C GLY A 76 4.80 -1.22 -6.58
N LEU A 77 3.76 -0.70 -7.23
CA LEU A 77 3.75 0.60 -7.88
C LEU A 77 3.81 1.77 -6.89
N HIS A 78 3.17 1.68 -5.72
CA HIS A 78 3.21 2.75 -4.71
C HIS A 78 4.64 2.97 -4.19
N GLY A 79 5.49 1.94 -4.13
CA GLY A 79 6.89 2.12 -3.70
C GLY A 79 7.62 3.15 -4.59
N PHE A 80 7.29 3.20 -5.87
CA PHE A 80 7.86 4.19 -6.79
C PHE A 80 7.33 5.61 -6.55
N THR A 81 6.13 5.79 -6.00
CA THR A 81 5.62 7.12 -5.66
C THR A 81 6.38 7.71 -4.47
N HIS A 82 6.76 6.91 -3.48
CA HIS A 82 7.65 7.35 -2.39
C HIS A 82 9.05 7.73 -2.90
N ALA A 83 9.63 6.92 -3.80
CA ALA A 83 10.90 7.24 -4.42
C ALA A 83 10.81 8.55 -5.24
N ALA A 84 9.76 8.72 -6.04
CA ALA A 84 9.53 9.95 -6.80
C ALA A 84 9.35 11.17 -5.89
N ASN A 85 8.60 11.05 -4.80
CA ASN A 85 8.45 12.11 -3.81
C ASN A 85 9.79 12.50 -3.19
N SER A 86 10.62 11.52 -2.84
CA SER A 86 11.98 11.78 -2.31
C SER A 86 12.89 12.49 -3.31
N VAL A 87 12.79 12.12 -4.59
CA VAL A 87 13.48 12.84 -5.68
C VAL A 87 12.99 14.28 -5.77
N VAL A 88 11.67 14.51 -5.74
CA VAL A 88 11.09 15.87 -5.84
C VAL A 88 11.48 16.76 -4.66
N VAL A 89 11.52 16.21 -3.44
CA VAL A 89 11.90 16.98 -2.25
C VAL A 89 13.40 16.99 -1.97
N HIS A 90 14.20 16.41 -2.87
CA HIS A 90 15.67 16.32 -2.78
C HIS A 90 16.12 15.75 -1.42
N GLY A 91 15.42 14.74 -0.91
CA GLY A 91 15.67 14.21 0.42
C GLY A 91 14.63 13.19 0.87
N TYR A 92 14.55 12.97 2.17
CA TYR A 92 13.61 12.00 2.75
C TYR A 92 12.15 12.39 2.53
N SER A 93 11.34 11.43 2.09
CA SER A 93 9.88 11.45 2.20
C SER A 93 9.39 10.19 2.94
N PRO A 94 8.31 10.28 3.74
CA PRO A 94 7.70 9.13 4.39
C PRO A 94 7.52 7.95 3.44
N GLY A 95 7.91 6.76 3.90
CA GLY A 95 7.82 5.51 3.16
C GLY A 95 9.05 5.18 2.31
N VAL A 96 9.93 6.14 2.00
CA VAL A 96 11.05 5.88 1.08
C VAL A 96 12.08 4.89 1.66
N ALA A 97 12.29 4.89 2.98
CA ALA A 97 13.33 4.06 3.58
C ALA A 97 12.98 2.56 3.48
N THR A 98 11.68 2.23 3.56
CA THR A 98 11.17 0.86 3.48
C THR A 98 10.91 0.37 2.06
N VAL A 99 10.94 1.24 1.03
CA VAL A 99 10.83 0.81 -0.38
C VAL A 99 11.88 -0.25 -0.77
N PRO A 100 13.19 -0.02 -0.60
CA PRO A 100 14.22 -0.97 -1.03
C PRO A 100 14.33 -2.21 -0.15
N VAL A 101 13.87 -2.15 1.10
CA VAL A 101 14.04 -3.25 2.08
C VAL A 101 12.78 -4.10 2.26
N THR A 102 11.60 -3.56 1.99
CA THR A 102 10.32 -4.22 2.22
C THR A 102 9.50 -4.31 0.94
N VAL A 103 9.17 -3.16 0.33
CA VAL A 103 8.20 -3.08 -0.78
C VAL A 103 8.69 -3.82 -2.01
N LEU A 104 9.83 -3.42 -2.57
CA LEU A 104 10.37 -4.03 -3.79
C LEU A 104 10.75 -5.50 -3.56
N PRO A 105 11.48 -5.88 -2.48
CA PRO A 105 11.80 -7.28 -2.23
C PRO A 105 10.57 -8.17 -2.14
N PHE A 106 9.55 -7.78 -1.36
CA PHE A 106 8.34 -8.57 -1.22
C PHE A 106 7.56 -8.66 -2.53
N TRP A 107 7.34 -7.53 -3.21
CA TRP A 107 6.58 -7.48 -4.45
C TRP A 107 7.19 -8.37 -5.53
N LEU A 108 8.51 -8.27 -5.74
CA LEU A 108 9.24 -9.07 -6.74
C LEU A 108 9.21 -10.55 -6.37
N TRP A 109 9.47 -10.88 -5.10
CA TRP A 109 9.44 -12.24 -4.62
C TRP A 109 8.05 -12.88 -4.77
N ALA A 110 7.00 -12.23 -4.28
CA ALA A 110 5.62 -12.74 -4.37
C ALA A 110 5.16 -12.85 -5.82
N SER A 111 5.46 -11.86 -6.66
CA SER A 111 5.18 -11.91 -8.10
C SER A 111 5.87 -13.10 -8.78
N SER A 112 7.15 -13.35 -8.49
CA SER A 112 7.89 -14.49 -9.04
C SER A 112 7.33 -15.85 -8.58
N ARG A 113 6.75 -15.92 -7.37
CA ARG A 113 6.11 -17.13 -6.85
C ARG A 113 4.79 -17.43 -7.54
N LEU A 114 4.00 -16.40 -7.84
CA LEU A 114 2.78 -16.54 -8.64
C LEU A 114 3.09 -16.96 -10.07
N ASP A 115 4.17 -16.40 -10.63
CA ASP A 115 4.62 -16.65 -11.99
C ASP A 115 5.10 -18.11 -12.17
N ARG A 116 6.01 -18.58 -11.29
CA ARG A 116 6.48 -19.98 -11.28
C ARG A 116 5.37 -21.00 -11.06
N ALA A 117 4.25 -20.59 -10.48
CA ALA A 117 3.09 -21.45 -10.28
C ALA A 117 2.05 -21.35 -11.40
N GLY A 118 2.30 -20.56 -12.45
CA GLY A 118 1.40 -20.38 -13.58
C GLY A 118 0.08 -19.68 -13.23
N VAL A 119 0.02 -18.98 -12.10
CA VAL A 119 -1.23 -18.30 -11.64
C VAL A 119 -1.17 -16.79 -11.76
N ARG A 120 -0.02 -16.22 -12.13
CA ARG A 120 0.14 -14.77 -12.28
C ARG A 120 -0.63 -14.29 -13.51
N ARG A 121 -1.50 -13.29 -13.29
CA ARG A 121 -2.18 -12.57 -14.38
C ARG A 121 -1.21 -11.60 -15.04
N SER A 122 -1.53 -11.24 -16.29
CA SER A 122 -0.74 -10.24 -17.01
C SER A 122 -0.84 -8.88 -16.31
N ALA A 123 0.23 -8.09 -16.36
CA ALA A 123 0.21 -6.73 -15.81
C ALA A 123 -0.82 -5.84 -16.52
N ARG A 124 -1.08 -6.08 -17.82
CA ARG A 124 -2.08 -5.36 -18.61
C ARG A 124 -3.50 -5.56 -18.04
N ASP A 125 -3.84 -6.78 -17.64
CA ASP A 125 -5.17 -7.08 -17.06
C ASP A 125 -5.32 -6.48 -15.66
N LEU A 126 -4.24 -6.48 -14.89
CA LEU A 126 -4.23 -5.97 -13.52
C LEU A 126 -4.18 -4.44 -13.45
N ALA A 127 -3.59 -3.76 -14.45
CA ALA A 127 -3.29 -2.33 -14.39
C ALA A 127 -4.51 -1.44 -14.08
N PRO A 128 -5.69 -1.60 -14.72
CA PRO A 128 -6.86 -0.77 -14.39
C PRO A 128 -7.30 -0.93 -12.93
N HIS A 129 -7.26 -2.16 -12.43
CA HIS A 129 -7.62 -2.52 -11.06
C HIS A 129 -6.60 -2.01 -10.04
N ALA A 130 -5.31 -2.07 -10.38
CA ALA A 130 -4.24 -1.54 -9.54
C ALA A 130 -4.30 0.00 -9.46
N VAL A 131 -4.56 0.67 -10.59
CA VAL A 131 -4.79 2.12 -10.61
C VAL A 131 -6.02 2.49 -9.78
N ALA A 132 -7.12 1.75 -9.94
CA ALA A 132 -8.31 1.93 -9.12
C ALA A 132 -8.02 1.71 -7.62
N ALA A 133 -7.22 0.72 -7.26
CA ALA A 133 -6.82 0.48 -5.88
C ALA A 133 -5.95 1.61 -5.32
N LEU A 134 -5.00 2.15 -6.10
CA LEU A 134 -4.16 3.28 -5.69
C LEU A 134 -4.99 4.56 -5.49
N VAL A 135 -5.67 5.00 -6.55
CA VAL A 135 -6.43 6.26 -6.53
C VAL A 135 -7.64 6.16 -5.62
N GLY A 136 -8.39 5.06 -5.73
CA GLY A 136 -9.57 4.80 -4.92
C GLY A 136 -9.24 4.55 -3.46
N GLY A 137 -8.16 3.82 -3.14
CA GLY A 137 -7.72 3.60 -1.76
C GLY A 137 -7.31 4.89 -1.06
N LEU A 138 -6.50 5.72 -1.74
CA LEU A 138 -6.16 7.06 -1.24
C LEU A 138 -7.40 7.94 -1.05
N GLY A 139 -8.24 8.06 -2.08
CA GLY A 139 -9.47 8.87 -1.99
C GLY A 139 -10.42 8.39 -0.89
N PHE A 140 -10.61 7.08 -0.76
CA PHE A 140 -11.49 6.48 0.24
C PHE A 140 -10.95 6.67 1.66
N SER A 141 -9.67 6.38 1.91
CA SER A 141 -9.05 6.50 3.23
C SER A 141 -9.04 7.94 3.76
N TYR A 142 -8.70 8.91 2.91
CA TYR A 142 -8.80 10.33 3.28
C TYR A 142 -10.25 10.82 3.36
N GLY A 143 -11.14 10.32 2.51
CA GLY A 143 -12.58 10.64 2.55
C GLY A 143 -13.25 10.19 3.85
N VAL A 144 -13.01 8.95 4.28
CA VAL A 144 -13.48 8.42 5.59
C VAL A 144 -12.96 9.30 6.72
N THR A 145 -11.69 9.69 6.66
CA THR A 145 -11.08 10.52 7.68
C THR A 145 -11.71 11.92 7.75
N ALA A 146 -12.02 12.52 6.59
CA ALA A 146 -12.70 13.81 6.52
C ALA A 146 -14.12 13.74 7.08
N LEU A 147 -14.84 12.65 6.84
CA LEU A 147 -16.19 12.41 7.38
C LEU A 147 -16.17 12.24 8.91
N LEU A 148 -15.27 11.40 9.43
CA LEU A 148 -15.14 11.19 10.88
C LEU A 148 -14.84 12.50 11.64
N ARG A 149 -14.02 13.37 11.06
CA ARG A 149 -13.73 14.69 11.65
C ARG A 149 -14.94 15.63 11.65
N LYS A 150 -15.81 15.55 10.65
CA LYS A 150 -17.05 16.35 10.62
C LYS A 150 -18.04 15.88 11.69
N SER A 151 -18.10 14.58 11.96
CA SER A 151 -19.03 14.00 12.94
C SER A 151 -18.63 14.22 14.41
N LEU A 152 -17.40 14.66 14.67
CA LEU A 152 -16.85 14.91 16.02
C LEU A 152 -16.82 16.41 16.39
N ARG A 153 -17.40 17.27 15.56
CA ARG A 153 -17.57 18.72 15.78
C ARG A 153 -19.04 19.04 15.99
#